data_AF-A0A151E3U5-F1
#
_entry.id   AF-A0A151E3U5-F1
#
_cell.length_a   1.000
_cell.length_b   1.000
_cell.length_c   1.000
_cell.angle_alpha   90.00
_cell.angle_beta   90.00
_cell.angle_gamma   90.00
#
_symmetry.space_group_name_H-M   'P 1'
#
loop_
_entity.id
_entity.type
_entity.pdbx_description
1 polymer ?
#
loop_
_entity_poly.entity_id
_entity_poly.type
_entity_poly.pdbx_seq_one_letter_code
_entity_poly.pdbx_strand_id
1 'polypeptide(L)'
;MKKPVIIGWRPPSEPAFMKCSFVDLDNGTNFIKIVEPKRYFKERLIEPKEILLNTRRKSLKNWIDHIRQKRASKYSGDYLFIDEDGKPFWDEKNRGDRLRKYVDRAIQPKIYEIFPEYYNYTSRHFCATARLIRTKLETGGFDIYSVNSFMGHEKLQTTKDYVTGAELYIRQFNGDWIYRILKAYEKIREENTKKSKEAEKEVFRLNFLREVCTPSAEL
;
A
#
# COMPACT_ATOMS: atom_id res chain seq x y z
N MET A 1 -16.06 -9.28 -5.75
CA MET A 1 -14.83 -9.42 -4.92
C MET A 1 -14.01 -8.14 -5.00
N LYS A 2 -13.44 -7.66 -3.87
CA LYS A 2 -12.70 -6.39 -3.82
C LYS A 2 -11.33 -6.54 -4.47
N LYS A 3 -11.06 -5.75 -5.51
CA LYS A 3 -9.81 -5.77 -6.27
C LYS A 3 -8.74 -4.97 -5.50
N PRO A 4 -7.56 -5.52 -5.22
CA PRO A 4 -6.51 -4.76 -4.55
C PRO A 4 -5.99 -3.65 -5.45
N VAL A 5 -5.86 -2.42 -4.96
CA VAL A 5 -5.39 -1.31 -5.80
C VAL A 5 -4.09 -0.76 -5.28
N ILE A 6 -3.14 -0.65 -6.20
CA ILE A 6 -1.84 -0.02 -6.00
C ILE A 6 -1.83 1.21 -6.92
N ILE A 7 -1.41 2.37 -6.40
CA ILE A 7 -1.35 3.63 -7.15
C ILE A 7 -0.16 3.68 -8.13
N GLY A 8 0.88 2.88 -7.89
CA GLY A 8 2.06 2.86 -8.78
C GLY A 8 2.89 4.15 -8.70
N TRP A 9 2.93 4.78 -7.52
CA TRP A 9 3.79 5.92 -7.23
C TRP A 9 5.26 5.66 -7.62
N ARG A 10 6.02 6.71 -7.95
CA ARG A 10 7.50 6.69 -7.94
C ARG A 10 7.99 7.11 -6.55
N PRO A 11 8.30 6.15 -5.66
CA PRO A 11 8.85 6.48 -4.36
C PRO A 11 10.32 6.92 -4.48
N PRO A 12 10.79 7.75 -3.54
CA PRO A 12 9.99 8.39 -2.49
C PRO A 12 9.31 9.68 -2.96
N SER A 13 9.70 10.24 -4.11
CA SER A 13 9.45 11.65 -4.43
C SER A 13 8.00 11.99 -4.72
N GLU A 14 7.29 11.18 -5.51
CA GLU A 14 5.88 11.47 -5.80
C GLU A 14 5.02 11.43 -4.53
N PRO A 15 5.03 10.35 -3.71
CA PRO A 15 4.19 10.30 -2.52
C PRO A 15 4.63 11.34 -1.49
N ALA A 16 5.92 11.60 -1.31
CA ALA A 16 6.38 12.62 -0.37
C ALA A 16 5.87 14.03 -0.73
N PHE A 17 5.76 14.36 -2.03
CA PHE A 17 5.32 15.67 -2.52
C PHE A 17 3.79 15.83 -2.59
N MET A 18 3.03 14.77 -2.33
CA MET A 18 1.58 14.83 -2.45
C MET A 18 0.95 15.85 -1.51
N LYS A 19 -0.15 16.45 -1.98
CA LYS A 19 -0.95 17.43 -1.24
C LYS A 19 -2.39 16.95 -1.07
N CYS A 20 -3.08 17.44 -0.05
CA CYS A 20 -4.51 17.14 0.14
C CYS A 20 -5.31 17.74 -1.00
N SER A 21 -4.96 18.95 -1.46
CA SER A 21 -5.59 19.60 -2.61
C SER A 21 -5.43 18.85 -3.95
N PHE A 22 -4.57 17.83 -4.01
CA PHE A 22 -4.39 17.00 -5.21
C PHE A 22 -5.32 15.78 -5.22
N VAL A 23 -6.14 15.60 -4.20
CA VAL A 23 -7.07 14.49 -4.07
C VAL A 23 -8.49 15.07 -4.09
N ASP A 24 -9.22 14.85 -5.18
CA ASP A 24 -10.64 15.21 -5.28
C ASP A 24 -11.49 13.99 -4.93
N LEU A 25 -12.29 14.09 -3.87
CA LEU A 25 -13.12 13.01 -3.33
C LEU A 25 -14.62 13.33 -3.36
N ASP A 26 -14.99 14.59 -3.56
CA ASP A 26 -16.34 15.09 -3.25
C ASP A 26 -17.14 15.46 -4.52
N ASN A 27 -16.46 15.69 -5.65
CA ASN A 27 -17.12 16.16 -6.89
C ASN A 27 -17.59 15.01 -7.83
N GLY A 28 -17.68 13.78 -7.34
CA GLY A 28 -18.12 12.60 -8.11
C GLY A 28 -17.08 12.04 -9.10
N THR A 29 -16.06 12.81 -9.46
CA THR A 29 -14.98 12.41 -10.38
C THR A 29 -13.85 11.62 -9.73
N ASN A 30 -13.66 11.70 -8.39
CA ASN A 30 -12.78 10.83 -7.61
C ASN A 30 -11.38 10.59 -8.20
N PHE A 31 -10.58 11.64 -8.37
CA PHE A 31 -9.24 11.52 -8.94
C PHE A 31 -8.12 11.93 -7.97
N ILE A 32 -6.92 11.43 -8.26
CA ILE A 32 -5.67 11.91 -7.68
C ILE A 32 -4.86 12.56 -8.78
N LYS A 33 -4.42 13.80 -8.55
CA LYS A 33 -3.37 14.44 -9.32
C LYS A 33 -2.01 14.04 -8.79
N ILE A 34 -1.27 13.30 -9.60
CA ILE A 34 0.13 12.96 -9.31
C ILE A 34 1.03 13.98 -9.99
N VAL A 35 1.87 14.63 -9.20
CA VAL A 35 2.94 15.52 -9.70
C VAL A 35 4.27 14.78 -9.57
N GLU A 36 5.12 14.86 -10.59
CA GLU A 36 6.43 14.20 -10.65
C GLU A 36 7.56 15.21 -10.43
N PRO A 37 8.01 15.46 -9.18
CA PRO A 37 8.91 16.59 -8.90
C PRO A 37 10.29 16.43 -9.53
N LYS A 38 10.71 15.17 -9.76
CA LYS A 38 12.00 14.83 -10.39
C LYS A 38 11.95 14.84 -11.92
N ARG A 39 10.78 15.06 -12.51
CA ARG A 39 10.57 15.10 -13.96
C ARG A 39 9.88 16.40 -14.36
N TYR A 40 10.47 17.52 -13.95
CA TYR A 40 9.99 18.87 -14.26
C TYR A 40 8.52 19.10 -13.86
N PHE A 41 8.09 18.51 -12.75
CA PHE A 41 6.73 18.63 -12.23
C PHE A 41 5.64 18.20 -13.23
N LYS A 42 5.96 17.25 -14.14
CA LYS A 42 4.94 16.62 -15.00
C LYS A 42 3.78 16.11 -14.15
N GLU A 43 2.56 16.37 -14.62
CA GLU A 43 1.33 16.00 -13.92
C GLU A 43 0.63 14.85 -14.65
N ARG A 44 -0.03 13.97 -13.90
CA ARG A 44 -0.99 13.00 -14.43
C ARG A 44 -2.17 12.84 -13.48
N LEU A 45 -3.35 12.61 -14.06
CA LEU A 45 -4.56 12.29 -13.30
C LEU A 45 -4.77 10.79 -13.32
N ILE A 46 -5.15 10.24 -12.17
CA ILE A 46 -5.54 8.84 -12.04
C ILE A 46 -6.83 8.72 -11.24
N GLU A 47 -7.61 7.67 -11.50
CA GLU A 47 -8.90 7.42 -10.84
C GLU A 47 -8.90 6.06 -10.09
N PRO A 48 -8.18 5.93 -8.95
CA PRO A 48 -8.14 4.69 -8.19
C PRO A 48 -9.33 4.57 -7.21
N LYS A 49 -10.54 4.38 -7.75
CA LYS A 49 -11.83 4.36 -6.99
C LYS A 49 -11.78 3.57 -5.68
N GLU A 50 -11.12 2.42 -5.68
CA GLU A 50 -11.16 1.44 -4.60
C GLU A 50 -10.44 1.88 -3.31
N ILE A 51 -9.52 2.84 -3.38
CA ILE A 51 -8.72 3.33 -2.24
C ILE A 51 -9.07 4.76 -1.82
N LEU A 52 -9.87 5.46 -2.62
CA LEU A 52 -10.25 6.84 -2.37
C LEU A 52 -11.33 6.93 -1.29
N LEU A 53 -12.46 6.23 -1.49
CA LEU A 53 -13.69 6.46 -0.73
C LEU A 53 -14.02 5.38 0.30
N ASN A 54 -13.15 4.40 0.51
CA ASN A 54 -13.51 3.25 1.35
C ASN A 54 -13.69 3.66 2.83
N THR A 55 -14.90 3.52 3.35
CA THR A 55 -15.25 3.90 4.75
C THR A 55 -14.95 2.82 5.77
N ARG A 56 -14.69 1.57 5.35
CA ARG A 56 -14.48 0.42 6.25
C ARG A 56 -13.01 0.02 6.43
N ARG A 57 -12.08 0.71 5.76
CA ARG A 57 -10.64 0.45 5.78
C ARG A 57 -9.86 1.77 5.78
N LYS A 58 -8.54 1.69 5.94
CA LYS A 58 -7.65 2.83 5.70
C LYS A 58 -7.82 3.25 4.22
N SER A 59 -8.38 4.44 4.00
CA SER A 59 -8.58 5.08 2.70
C SER A 59 -7.98 6.47 2.71
N LEU A 60 -7.82 7.06 1.53
CA LEU A 60 -7.37 8.45 1.45
C LEU A 60 -8.37 9.41 2.09
N LYS A 61 -9.68 9.18 1.92
CA LYS A 61 -10.71 9.96 2.61
C LYS A 61 -10.57 9.91 4.13
N ASN A 62 -10.55 8.71 4.71
CA ASN A 62 -10.41 8.54 6.16
C ASN A 62 -9.07 9.10 6.68
N TRP A 63 -8.00 8.98 5.90
CA TRP A 63 -6.73 9.60 6.22
C TRP A 63 -6.84 11.12 6.27
N ILE A 64 -7.36 11.77 5.22
CA ILE A 64 -7.47 13.23 5.10
C ILE A 64 -8.43 13.81 6.16
N ASP A 65 -9.60 13.20 6.33
CA ASP A 65 -10.68 13.73 7.16
C ASP A 65 -10.43 13.52 8.66
N HIS A 66 -9.72 12.46 9.05
CA HIS A 66 -9.64 12.04 10.43
C HIS A 66 -8.22 11.85 10.94
N ILE A 67 -7.41 11.01 10.27
CA ILE A 67 -6.11 10.60 10.82
C ILE A 67 -5.08 11.72 10.70
N ARG A 68 -4.99 12.34 9.53
CA ARG A 68 -4.06 13.43 9.24
C ARG A 68 -4.35 14.64 10.12
N GLN A 69 -5.61 15.02 10.29
CA GLN A 69 -6.00 16.17 11.11
C GLN A 69 -5.48 16.06 12.54
N LYS A 70 -5.59 14.87 13.14
CA LYS A 70 -5.11 14.60 14.50
C LYS A 70 -3.58 14.66 14.65
N ARG A 71 -2.86 14.48 13.55
CA ARG A 71 -1.38 14.51 13.51
C ARG A 71 -0.84 15.82 12.95
N ALA A 72 -1.70 16.70 12.46
CA ALA A 72 -1.28 17.94 11.84
C ALA A 72 -0.62 18.85 12.88
N SER A 73 0.45 19.52 12.47
CA SER A 73 1.13 20.55 13.24
C SER A 73 1.24 21.82 12.40
N LYS A 74 1.74 22.90 13.00
CA LYS A 74 1.99 24.16 12.28
C LYS A 74 2.91 24.02 11.06
N TYR A 75 3.64 22.91 10.95
CA TYR A 75 4.56 22.62 9.85
C TYR A 75 3.92 21.77 8.73
N SER A 76 2.74 21.18 8.94
CA SER A 76 2.15 20.23 8.00
C SER A 76 1.81 20.85 6.64
N GLY A 77 1.36 22.11 6.65
CA GLY A 77 0.81 22.76 5.47
C GLY A 77 -0.27 21.90 4.80
N ASP A 78 -0.26 21.87 3.46
CA ASP A 78 -1.18 21.08 2.64
C ASP A 78 -0.64 19.68 2.26
N TYR A 79 0.52 19.26 2.78
CA TYR A 79 1.08 17.96 2.40
C TYR A 79 0.20 16.80 2.85
N LEU A 80 -0.06 15.86 1.95
CA LEU A 80 -0.93 14.70 2.18
C LEU A 80 -0.35 13.77 3.24
N PHE A 81 0.94 13.44 3.13
CA PHE A 81 1.61 12.55 4.07
C PHE A 81 2.57 13.33 4.97
N ILE A 82 2.35 13.18 6.26
CA ILE A 82 3.12 13.78 7.36
C ILE A 82 3.60 12.68 8.30
N ASP A 83 4.69 12.94 9.00
CA ASP A 83 5.22 12.04 10.02
C ASP A 83 4.46 12.14 11.36
N GLU A 84 5.01 11.52 12.40
CA GLU A 84 4.40 11.48 13.74
C GLU A 84 4.44 12.84 14.44
N ASP A 85 5.37 13.73 14.06
CA ASP A 85 5.48 15.11 14.56
C ASP A 85 4.67 16.10 13.70
N GLY A 86 3.91 15.60 12.73
CA GLY A 86 3.14 16.40 11.79
C GLY A 86 4.00 17.12 10.75
N LYS A 87 5.27 16.78 10.58
CA LYS A 87 6.14 17.38 9.56
C LYS A 87 5.95 16.63 8.23
N PRO A 88 5.85 17.35 7.09
CA PRO A 88 5.76 16.71 5.78
C PRO A 88 7.01 15.89 5.50
N PHE A 89 6.86 14.79 4.76
CA PHE A 89 8.02 13.99 4.33
C PHE A 89 8.81 14.65 3.20
N TRP A 90 8.20 15.57 2.46
CA TRP A 90 8.89 16.36 1.46
C TRP A 90 9.91 17.30 2.11
N ASP A 91 11.05 17.37 1.47
CA ASP A 91 12.11 18.34 1.73
C ASP A 91 12.73 18.63 0.36
N GLU A 92 12.90 19.90 0.01
CA GLU A 92 13.43 20.31 -1.30
C GLU A 92 14.86 19.81 -1.50
N LYS A 93 15.66 19.80 -0.42
CA LYS A 93 17.06 19.37 -0.46
C LYS A 93 17.17 17.86 -0.70
N ASN A 94 16.36 17.07 0.00
CA ASN A 94 16.46 15.61 -0.01
C ASN A 94 15.34 14.89 -0.79
N ARG A 95 14.47 15.63 -1.48
CA ARG A 95 13.45 15.14 -2.42
C ARG A 95 12.62 13.95 -1.91
N GLY A 96 12.28 13.95 -0.62
CA GLY A 96 11.50 12.91 0.05
C GLY A 96 12.29 11.76 0.68
N ASP A 97 13.61 11.84 0.81
CA ASP A 97 14.44 10.78 1.44
C ASP A 97 13.97 10.40 2.86
N ARG A 98 13.36 11.32 3.60
CA ARG A 98 12.72 11.02 4.90
C ARG A 98 11.63 9.96 4.79
N LEU A 99 10.80 10.01 3.74
CA LEU A 99 9.79 8.97 3.49
C LEU A 99 10.45 7.63 3.21
N ARG A 100 11.50 7.61 2.38
CA ARG A 100 12.25 6.38 2.09
C ARG A 100 12.77 5.75 3.37
N LYS A 101 13.47 6.52 4.21
CA LYS A 101 14.00 6.05 5.50
C LYS A 101 12.90 5.55 6.44
N TYR A 102 11.74 6.22 6.45
CA TYR A 102 10.60 5.77 7.23
C TYR A 102 10.08 4.41 6.75
N VAL A 103 9.87 4.23 5.44
CA VAL A 103 9.42 2.96 4.86
C VAL A 103 10.45 1.84 5.07
N ASP A 104 11.72 2.14 4.83
CA ASP A 104 12.85 1.21 5.03
C ASP A 104 12.96 0.72 6.49
N ARG A 105 12.56 1.53 7.46
CA ARG A 105 12.57 1.16 8.89
C ARG A 105 11.30 0.44 9.32
N ALA A 106 10.14 0.98 8.96
CA ALA A 106 8.87 0.58 9.55
C ALA A 106 8.15 -0.55 8.78
N ILE A 107 8.37 -0.61 7.47
CA ILE A 107 7.60 -1.47 6.55
C ILE A 107 8.49 -2.56 5.95
N GLN A 108 9.67 -2.17 5.49
CA GLN A 108 10.59 -3.03 4.75
C GLN A 108 10.98 -4.32 5.52
N PRO A 109 11.26 -4.33 6.84
CA PRO A 109 11.56 -5.59 7.55
C PRO A 109 10.44 -6.62 7.46
N LYS A 110 9.18 -6.17 7.56
CA LYS A 110 8.00 -7.04 7.47
C LYS A 110 7.77 -7.58 6.06
N ILE A 111 8.19 -6.81 5.04
CA ILE A 111 8.12 -7.28 3.66
C ILE A 111 9.28 -8.23 3.37
N TYR A 112 10.49 -7.98 3.86
CA TYR A 112 11.66 -8.85 3.67
C TYR A 112 11.42 -10.29 4.15
N GLU A 113 10.62 -10.48 5.20
CA GLU A 113 10.22 -11.82 5.68
C GLU A 113 9.45 -12.62 4.61
N ILE A 114 8.77 -11.94 3.69
CA ILE A 114 7.88 -12.55 2.68
C ILE A 114 8.49 -12.45 1.28
N PHE A 115 9.18 -11.34 0.99
CA PHE A 115 9.75 -11.01 -0.30
C PHE A 115 11.10 -10.29 -0.12
N PRO A 116 12.21 -11.04 0.05
CA PRO A 116 13.53 -10.48 0.31
C PRO A 116 14.05 -9.55 -0.79
N GLU A 117 13.58 -9.70 -2.03
CA GLU A 117 13.98 -8.87 -3.16
C GLU A 117 13.16 -7.59 -3.25
N TYR A 118 12.25 -7.33 -2.30
CA TYR A 118 11.45 -6.12 -2.29
C TYR A 118 12.33 -4.90 -2.08
N TYR A 119 12.10 -3.87 -2.89
CA TYR A 119 12.52 -2.51 -2.59
C TYR A 119 11.37 -1.57 -2.94
N ASN A 120 11.42 -0.32 -2.46
CA ASN A 120 10.27 0.58 -2.54
C ASN A 120 9.69 0.73 -3.96
N TYR A 121 10.55 0.77 -4.98
CA TYR A 121 10.14 0.93 -6.37
C TYR A 121 9.50 -0.36 -6.96
N THR A 122 9.68 -1.52 -6.34
CA THR A 122 9.01 -2.78 -6.73
C THR A 122 7.49 -2.62 -6.75
N SER A 123 6.92 -1.87 -5.80
CA SER A 123 5.47 -1.59 -5.77
C SER A 123 4.95 -0.94 -7.06
N ARG A 124 5.78 -0.14 -7.74
CA ARG A 124 5.45 0.49 -9.01
C ARG A 124 5.41 -0.53 -10.16
N HIS A 125 6.39 -1.42 -10.21
CA HIS A 125 6.41 -2.53 -11.17
C HIS A 125 5.20 -3.45 -10.97
N PHE A 126 4.89 -3.79 -9.72
CA PHE A 126 3.72 -4.60 -9.37
C PHE A 126 2.42 -3.94 -9.81
N CYS A 127 2.29 -2.62 -9.66
CA CYS A 127 1.13 -1.87 -10.16
C CYS A 127 0.96 -2.00 -11.68
N ALA A 128 2.01 -1.75 -12.46
CA ALA A 128 1.95 -1.83 -13.92
C ALA A 128 1.55 -3.25 -14.39
N THR A 129 2.22 -4.28 -13.87
CA THR A 129 1.95 -5.68 -14.20
C THR A 129 0.52 -6.07 -13.81
N ALA A 130 0.07 -5.74 -12.60
CA ALA A 130 -1.28 -6.09 -12.17
C ALA A 130 -2.37 -5.41 -12.99
N ARG A 131 -2.16 -4.16 -13.42
CA ARG A 131 -3.09 -3.47 -14.31
C ARG A 131 -3.16 -4.12 -15.69
N LEU A 132 -2.04 -4.51 -16.28
CA LEU A 132 -2.03 -5.26 -17.54
C LEU A 132 -2.76 -6.59 -17.42
N ILE A 133 -2.54 -7.33 -16.33
CA ILE A 133 -3.25 -8.59 -16.08
C ILE A 133 -4.76 -8.34 -16.00
N ARG A 134 -5.19 -7.27 -15.32
CA ARG A 134 -6.61 -6.91 -15.24
C ARG A 134 -7.21 -6.61 -16.59
N THR A 135 -6.56 -5.77 -17.39
CA THR A 135 -7.08 -5.44 -18.72
C THR A 135 -7.22 -6.72 -19.55
N LYS A 136 -6.26 -7.65 -19.44
CA LYS A 136 -6.30 -8.95 -20.13
C LYS A 136 -7.47 -9.83 -19.69
N LEU A 137 -7.71 -9.91 -18.39
CA LEU A 137 -8.81 -10.70 -17.82
C LEU A 137 -10.19 -10.07 -18.11
N GLU A 138 -10.29 -8.75 -18.17
CA GLU A 138 -11.55 -8.03 -18.34
C GLU A 138 -11.96 -7.85 -19.80
N THR A 139 -10.99 -7.64 -20.69
CA THR A 139 -11.24 -7.28 -22.10
C THR A 139 -10.74 -8.32 -23.10
N GLY A 140 -10.03 -9.35 -22.64
CA GLY A 140 -9.36 -10.33 -23.50
C GLY A 140 -8.02 -9.85 -24.08
N GLY A 141 -7.63 -8.59 -23.87
CA GLY A 141 -6.39 -7.99 -24.40
C GLY A 141 -5.58 -7.20 -23.37
N PHE A 142 -4.27 -7.05 -23.61
CA PHE A 142 -3.44 -6.14 -22.82
C PHE A 142 -3.63 -4.70 -23.30
N ASP A 143 -4.34 -3.87 -22.52
CA ASP A 143 -4.49 -2.45 -22.82
C ASP A 143 -3.25 -1.68 -22.33
N ILE A 144 -2.22 -1.72 -23.17
CA ILE A 144 -0.96 -1.04 -22.90
C ILE A 144 -1.09 0.49 -22.87
N TYR A 145 -2.08 1.08 -23.54
CA TYR A 145 -2.24 2.53 -23.63
C TYR A 145 -2.81 3.08 -22.33
N SER A 146 -3.86 2.46 -21.80
CA SER A 146 -4.43 2.84 -20.51
C SER A 146 -3.41 2.70 -19.39
N VAL A 147 -2.65 1.61 -19.36
CA VAL A 147 -1.60 1.40 -18.35
C VAL A 147 -0.45 2.39 -18.52
N ASN A 148 -0.02 2.68 -19.75
CA ASN A 148 1.03 3.66 -20.02
C ASN A 148 0.66 5.05 -19.48
N SER A 149 -0.57 5.49 -19.77
CA SER A 149 -1.12 6.76 -19.30
C SER A 149 -1.23 6.80 -17.77
N PHE A 150 -1.80 5.75 -17.16
CA PHE A 150 -1.92 5.64 -15.70
C PHE A 150 -0.57 5.72 -14.98
N MET A 151 0.45 5.03 -15.53
CA MET A 151 1.78 5.02 -14.95
C MET A 151 2.57 6.30 -15.26
N GLY A 152 2.19 7.09 -16.26
CA GLY A 152 2.94 8.26 -16.72
C GLY A 152 4.28 7.89 -17.36
N HIS A 153 4.31 6.83 -18.16
CA HIS A 153 5.50 6.41 -18.91
C HIS A 153 5.64 7.25 -20.20
N GLU A 154 6.85 7.75 -20.50
CA GLU A 154 7.06 8.54 -21.73
C GLU A 154 7.00 7.68 -22.99
N LYS A 155 7.56 6.47 -22.91
CA LYS A 155 7.66 5.56 -24.03
C LYS A 155 6.68 4.42 -23.80
N LEU A 156 5.90 4.11 -24.82
CA LEU A 156 5.01 2.95 -24.80
C LEU A 156 5.79 1.64 -24.53
N GLN A 157 7.03 1.56 -25.04
CA GLN A 157 7.92 0.43 -24.83
C GLN A 157 8.10 0.08 -23.34
N THR A 158 8.28 1.08 -22.47
CA THR A 158 8.40 0.85 -21.02
C THR A 158 7.20 0.11 -20.44
N THR A 159 6.01 0.28 -21.03
CA THR A 159 4.80 -0.47 -20.61
C THR A 159 4.75 -1.86 -21.25
N LYS A 160 5.17 -1.98 -22.51
CA LYS A 160 5.28 -3.27 -23.21
C LYS A 160 6.22 -4.24 -22.50
N ASP A 161 7.29 -3.74 -21.89
CA ASP A 161 8.27 -4.58 -21.17
C ASP A 161 7.63 -5.36 -19.99
N TYR A 162 6.49 -4.90 -19.46
CA TYR A 162 5.74 -5.64 -18.42
C TYR A 162 4.84 -6.75 -18.95
N VAL A 163 4.57 -6.81 -20.26
CA VAL A 163 3.63 -7.78 -20.85
C VAL A 163 4.12 -9.21 -20.63
N THR A 164 5.40 -9.48 -20.90
CA THR A 164 5.99 -10.82 -20.70
C THR A 164 5.85 -11.28 -19.25
N GLY A 165 6.07 -10.37 -18.29
CA GLY A 165 5.86 -10.65 -16.86
C GLY A 165 4.38 -10.91 -16.54
N ALA A 166 3.47 -10.09 -17.08
CA ALA A 166 2.04 -10.27 -16.91
C ALA A 166 1.55 -11.63 -17.43
N GLU A 167 2.01 -12.07 -18.59
CA GLU A 167 1.71 -13.39 -19.16
C GLU A 167 2.25 -14.54 -18.30
N LEU A 168 3.47 -14.40 -17.77
CA LEU A 168 4.05 -15.39 -16.86
C LEU A 168 3.18 -15.53 -15.60
N TYR A 169 2.79 -14.42 -14.98
CA TYR A 169 1.94 -14.42 -13.80
C TYR A 169 0.55 -15.02 -14.09
N ILE A 170 -0.07 -14.68 -15.23
CA ILE A 170 -1.36 -15.27 -15.62
C ILE A 170 -1.23 -16.79 -15.76
N ARG A 171 -0.17 -17.29 -16.40
CA ARG A 171 0.05 -18.74 -16.57
C ARG A 171 0.30 -19.43 -15.23
N GLN A 172 1.17 -18.87 -14.40
CA GLN A 172 1.56 -19.47 -13.13
C GLN A 172 0.41 -19.47 -12.11
N PHE A 173 -0.35 -18.38 -12.05
CA PHE A 173 -1.34 -18.17 -11.01
C PHE A 173 -2.78 -18.26 -11.52
N ASN A 174 -3.05 -18.46 -12.81
CA ASN A 174 -4.39 -18.55 -13.37
C ASN A 174 -5.34 -17.45 -12.82
N GLY A 175 -4.96 -16.18 -13.00
CA GLY A 175 -5.74 -15.01 -12.55
C GLY A 175 -4.91 -13.83 -12.03
N ASP A 176 -5.57 -12.90 -11.31
CA ASP A 176 -4.91 -11.74 -10.67
C ASP A 176 -3.99 -12.22 -9.53
N TRP A 177 -2.68 -12.16 -9.78
CA TRP A 177 -1.64 -12.64 -8.86
C TRP A 177 -1.60 -11.85 -7.54
N ILE A 178 -1.88 -10.53 -7.55
CA ILE A 178 -1.92 -9.72 -6.31
C ILE A 178 -3.06 -10.21 -5.45
N TYR A 179 -4.22 -10.48 -6.06
CA TYR A 179 -5.34 -11.07 -5.33
C TYR A 179 -4.95 -12.41 -4.67
N ARG A 180 -4.19 -13.26 -5.38
CA ARG A 180 -3.73 -14.55 -4.81
C ARG A 180 -2.77 -14.38 -3.65
N ILE A 181 -1.79 -13.47 -3.76
CA ILE A 181 -0.86 -13.19 -2.66
C ILE A 181 -1.61 -12.69 -1.43
N LEU A 182 -2.56 -11.76 -1.61
CA LEU A 182 -3.33 -11.24 -0.49
C LEU A 182 -4.20 -12.32 0.16
N LYS A 183 -4.82 -13.20 -0.63
CA LYS A 183 -5.59 -14.33 -0.11
C LYS A 183 -4.71 -15.32 0.67
N ALA A 184 -3.50 -15.60 0.17
CA ALA A 184 -2.54 -16.45 0.87
C ALA A 184 -2.10 -15.82 2.20
N TYR A 185 -1.82 -14.51 2.20
CA TYR A 185 -1.46 -13.77 3.41
C TYR A 185 -2.59 -13.75 4.45
N GLU A 186 -3.85 -13.52 4.04
CA GLU A 186 -5.00 -13.57 4.94
C GLU A 186 -5.10 -14.95 5.62
N LYS A 187 -4.91 -16.04 4.87
CA LYS A 187 -4.90 -17.41 5.42
C LYS A 187 -3.81 -17.61 6.47
N ILE A 188 -2.56 -17.22 6.16
CA ILE A 188 -1.43 -17.33 7.12
C ILE A 188 -1.71 -16.50 8.38
N ARG A 189 -2.24 -15.29 8.22
CA ARG A 189 -2.58 -14.42 9.35
C ARG A 189 -3.67 -15.01 10.24
N GLU A 190 -4.70 -15.63 9.67
CA GLU A 190 -5.74 -16.32 10.43
C GLU A 190 -5.18 -17.51 11.22
N GLU A 191 -4.31 -18.31 10.61
CA GLU A 191 -3.63 -19.43 11.27
C GLU A 191 -2.76 -18.94 12.45
N ASN A 192 -1.98 -17.89 12.26
CA ASN A 192 -1.16 -17.30 13.32
C ASN A 192 -2.01 -16.70 14.46
N THR A 193 -3.13 -16.06 14.13
CA THR A 193 -4.05 -15.51 15.14
C THR A 193 -4.70 -16.63 15.97
N LYS A 194 -5.05 -17.77 15.34
CA LYS A 194 -5.56 -18.95 16.05
C LYS A 194 -4.52 -19.51 17.01
N LYS A 195 -3.28 -19.71 16.55
CA LYS A 195 -2.17 -20.19 17.38
C LYS A 195 -1.90 -19.28 18.57
N SER A 196 -1.92 -17.95 18.38
CA SER A 196 -1.75 -16.99 19.48
C SER A 196 -2.85 -17.11 20.53
N LYS A 197 -4.11 -17.23 20.11
CA LYS A 197 -5.25 -17.40 21.03
C LYS A 197 -5.21 -18.73 21.77
N GLU A 198 -4.75 -19.80 21.12
CA GLU A 198 -4.55 -21.10 21.75
C GLU A 198 -3.44 -21.04 22.80
N ALA A 199 -2.32 -20.39 22.49
CA ALA A 199 -1.23 -20.16 23.44
C ALA A 199 -1.69 -19.32 24.66
N GLU A 200 -2.45 -18.25 24.45
CA GLU A 200 -3.04 -17.44 25.53
C GLU A 200 -3.97 -18.27 26.43
N LYS A 201 -4.82 -19.12 25.84
CA LYS A 201 -5.69 -20.03 26.60
C LYS A 201 -4.89 -21.03 27.43
N GLU A 202 -3.81 -21.58 26.89
CA GLU A 202 -2.98 -22.54 27.61
C GLU A 202 -2.21 -21.88 28.75
N VAL A 203 -1.67 -20.67 28.54
CA VAL A 203 -1.05 -19.88 29.63
C VAL A 203 -2.06 -19.57 30.72
N PHE A 204 -3.27 -19.16 30.35
CA PHE A 204 -4.36 -18.93 31.31
C PHE A 204 -4.71 -20.22 32.09
N ARG A 205 -4.83 -21.36 31.40
CA ARG A 205 -5.10 -22.67 32.02
C ARG A 205 -4.01 -23.07 33.01
N LEU A 206 -2.74 -22.90 32.62
CA LEU A 206 -1.59 -23.23 33.47
C LEU A 206 -1.51 -22.32 34.71
N ASN A 207 -1.81 -21.02 34.55
CA ASN A 207 -1.89 -20.09 35.67
C ASN A 207 -3.04 -20.42 36.62
N PHE A 208 -4.22 -20.73 36.08
CA PHE A 208 -5.37 -21.17 36.87
C PHE A 208 -5.08 -22.46 37.65
N LEU A 209 -4.45 -23.46 37.02
CA LEU A 209 -4.04 -24.69 37.71
C LEU A 209 -3.00 -24.42 38.80
N ARG A 210 -2.09 -23.45 38.62
CA ARG A 210 -1.14 -23.06 39.67
C ARG A 210 -1.84 -22.40 40.86
N GLU A 211 -2.83 -21.56 40.62
CA GLU A 211 -3.59 -20.88 41.69
C GLU A 211 -4.52 -21.83 42.45
N VAL A 212 -5.09 -22.84 41.78
CA VAL A 212 -6.02 -23.80 42.41
C VAL A 212 -5.30 -25.00 43.04
N CYS A 213 -4.14 -25.41 42.51
CA CYS A 213 -3.38 -26.57 43.01
C CYS A 213 -2.20 -26.20 43.91
N THR A 214 -2.02 -24.92 44.27
CA THR A 214 -1.09 -24.57 45.36
C THR A 214 -1.80 -24.83 46.68
N PRO A 215 -1.31 -25.76 47.52
CA PRO A 215 -1.87 -25.92 48.86
C PRO A 215 -1.70 -24.60 49.59
N SER A 216 -2.74 -24.10 50.25
CA SER A 216 -2.59 -23.03 51.23
C SER A 216 -1.61 -23.55 52.28
N ALA A 217 -0.36 -23.08 52.23
CA ALA A 217 0.54 -23.17 53.35
C ALA A 217 -0.03 -22.22 54.42
N GLU A 218 -1.07 -22.69 55.13
CA GLU A 218 -1.51 -22.06 56.36
C GLU A 218 -0.46 -22.34 57.44
N LEU A 219 -0.13 -21.24 58.12
CA LEU A 219 0.85 -21.04 59.18
C LEU A 219 0.62 -21.92 60.42
#